data_AF-A0A9E5YPH5-F1
#
_entry.id   AF-A0A9E5YPH5-F1
#
_cell.length_a   1.000
_cell.length_b   1.000
_cell.length_c   1.000
_cell.angle_alpha   90.00
_cell.angle_beta   90.00
_cell.angle_gamma   90.00
#
_symmetry.space_group_name_H-M   'P 1'
#
loop_
_entity.id
_entity.type
_entity.pdbx_description
1 polymer ?
#
loop_
_entity_poly.entity_id
_entity_poly.type
_entity_poly.pdbx_seq_one_letter_code
_entity_poly.pdbx_strand_id
1 'polypeptide(L)'
;MPEMKQKDDNYPYNEQIRKIHSLLSRNGLDWEDIKTLFSIYWDKNNKEKFVDTLEAGRHLIVEKKIPENKIAFKNFCLCLNEIFDANIDISVFSNNGIRIIKLIWDIILAMISLFVVFNVIGGLVLGHSSFVKDPNMAILILILLILILAFFEGLQISITTLRLKNLDSKSSKFSIAFNLHKKIKKDNESKKFLAGRQLVVIVVVFFTAQLTSFPNLNTIPFTNLVLPGLFVSLFFKLGIFGALLVLWTGQLFPQFLANKYPLWFMNLYLNNLTLNISFWIERIGLTKPADWLAKLMYRLPILNKHDEDLPISNEEKYRQEVEDVKGYGLVSHKKILEIKSTGIELIYQGTYSFYQNDFSLLQDDNLIIQDAAKTWRNEDKIIRRENENANMEFLSLSEQEQVIHIEEETDPIPFSDKCKKFVTKLRPKIGDFEKGDVLLHRQKISFNLSNDEVMDQIFVSRPTKFIVFRIRIYDDPYSVDKLKIRVTRKDESVSQQESRTSKNISIEIKKNEQGYWFGEFIEFYPQVNSLYEFKWRVQYNS
;
A
#
# COMPACT_ATOMS: atom_id res chain seq x y z
N MET A 1 -24.59 18.98 8.58
CA MET A 1 -23.51 18.77 9.57
C MET A 1 -23.76 19.77 10.69
N PRO A 2 -23.85 19.35 11.97
CA PRO A 2 -23.95 20.32 13.06
C PRO A 2 -22.62 21.07 13.17
N GLU A 3 -22.69 22.41 13.20
CA GLU A 3 -21.54 23.29 13.33
C GLU A 3 -20.78 22.97 14.63
N MET A 4 -19.55 22.48 14.49
CA MET A 4 -18.63 22.39 15.62
C MET A 4 -18.40 23.82 16.13
N LYS A 5 -18.79 24.10 17.37
CA LYS A 5 -18.47 25.39 18.03
C LYS A 5 -16.97 25.63 17.94
N GLN A 6 -16.58 26.72 17.26
CA GLN A 6 -15.21 27.22 17.10
C GLN A 6 -14.57 27.56 18.45
N LYS A 7 -14.12 26.56 19.20
CA LYS A 7 -13.18 26.74 20.31
C LYS A 7 -11.82 26.24 19.85
N ASP A 8 -10.91 27.19 19.66
CA ASP A 8 -9.49 27.04 19.31
C ASP A 8 -9.18 26.22 18.06
N ASP A 9 -9.31 26.87 16.89
CA ASP A 9 -8.90 26.33 15.58
C ASP A 9 -7.38 26.00 15.49
N ASN A 10 -6.58 26.36 16.49
CA ASN A 10 -5.11 26.22 16.47
C ASN A 10 -4.57 24.92 17.10
N TYR A 11 -5.43 23.97 17.48
CA TYR A 11 -4.93 22.69 17.99
C TYR A 11 -4.50 21.76 16.85
N PRO A 12 -3.23 21.27 16.83
CA PRO A 12 -2.70 20.42 15.77
C PRO A 12 -3.43 19.07 15.64
N TYR A 13 -4.29 18.72 16.61
CA TYR A 13 -5.17 17.55 16.54
C TYR A 13 -6.29 17.72 15.52
N ASN A 14 -6.83 18.92 15.32
CA ASN A 14 -7.99 19.13 14.44
C ASN A 14 -7.72 18.71 13.00
N GLU A 15 -6.50 18.93 12.50
CA GLU A 15 -6.09 18.48 11.17
C GLU A 15 -6.07 16.95 11.06
N GLN A 16 -5.53 16.26 12.07
CA GLN A 16 -5.48 14.79 12.08
C GLN A 16 -6.89 14.19 12.20
N ILE A 17 -7.77 14.82 12.97
CA ILE A 17 -9.17 14.39 13.11
C ILE A 17 -9.91 14.55 11.77
N ARG A 18 -9.72 15.68 11.09
CA ARG A 18 -10.25 15.88 9.72
C ARG A 18 -9.71 14.83 8.77
N LYS A 19 -8.41 14.53 8.81
CA LYS A 19 -7.77 13.46 8.01
C LYS A 19 -8.39 12.09 8.30
N ILE A 20 -8.61 11.74 9.57
CA ILE A 20 -9.25 10.48 9.98
C ILE A 20 -10.68 10.39 9.48
N HIS A 21 -11.53 11.39 9.74
CA HIS A 21 -12.90 11.38 9.24
C HIS A 21 -12.94 11.26 7.71
N SER A 22 -12.03 11.97 7.05
CA SER A 22 -11.91 11.95 5.60
C SER A 22 -11.43 10.59 5.07
N LEU A 23 -10.54 9.92 5.79
CA LEU A 23 -10.08 8.56 5.49
C LEU A 23 -11.23 7.56 5.64
N LEU A 24 -11.98 7.63 6.73
CA LEU A 24 -13.10 6.72 6.98
C LEU A 24 -14.22 6.91 5.97
N SER A 25 -14.55 8.17 5.65
CA SER A 25 -15.51 8.49 4.61
C SER A 25 -15.05 8.01 3.23
N ARG A 26 -13.74 8.12 2.93
CA ARG A 26 -13.16 7.61 1.66
C ARG A 26 -13.29 6.10 1.52
N ASN A 27 -13.25 5.36 2.63
CA ASN A 27 -13.40 3.90 2.60
C ASN A 27 -14.86 3.44 2.74
N GLY A 28 -15.80 4.37 2.96
CA GLY A 28 -17.22 4.05 3.15
C GLY A 28 -17.49 3.24 4.43
N LEU A 29 -16.57 3.30 5.40
CA LEU A 29 -16.63 2.49 6.62
C LEU A 29 -17.32 3.25 7.74
N ASP A 30 -18.23 2.56 8.43
CA ASP A 30 -18.84 3.04 9.67
C ASP A 30 -18.03 2.60 10.91
N TRP A 31 -18.43 3.08 12.08
CA TRP A 31 -17.76 2.74 13.34
C TRP A 31 -17.78 1.24 13.64
N GLU A 32 -18.88 0.55 13.32
CA GLU A 32 -18.98 -0.90 13.56
C GLU A 32 -18.02 -1.66 12.64
N ASP A 33 -17.88 -1.23 11.39
CA ASP A 33 -16.89 -1.80 10.47
C ASP A 33 -15.47 -1.65 11.05
N ILE A 34 -15.12 -0.47 11.56
CA ILE A 34 -13.81 -0.20 12.16
C ILE A 34 -13.59 -1.05 13.40
N LYS A 35 -14.58 -1.15 14.28
CA LYS A 35 -14.53 -1.97 15.48
C LYS A 35 -14.23 -3.43 15.14
N THR A 36 -14.89 -3.97 14.12
CA THR A 36 -14.69 -5.35 13.68
C THR A 36 -13.34 -5.53 12.98
N LEU A 37 -12.94 -4.59 12.10
CA LEU A 37 -11.62 -4.59 11.46
C LEU A 37 -10.51 -4.62 12.52
N PHE A 38 -10.63 -3.80 13.55
CA PHE A 38 -9.69 -3.75 14.67
C PHE A 38 -9.68 -5.08 15.45
N SER A 39 -10.84 -5.71 15.67
CA SER A 39 -10.92 -7.00 16.37
C SER A 39 -10.26 -8.16 15.61
N ILE A 40 -10.21 -8.08 14.27
CA ILE A 40 -9.52 -9.06 13.42
C ILE A 40 -8.01 -8.79 13.42
N TYR A 41 -7.62 -7.52 13.34
CA TYR A 41 -6.22 -7.13 13.22
C TYR A 41 -5.44 -7.28 14.54
N TRP A 42 -6.09 -7.02 15.67
CA TRP A 42 -5.42 -6.99 16.96
C TRP A 42 -5.35 -8.38 17.59
N ASP A 43 -4.12 -8.85 17.81
CA ASP A 43 -3.83 -10.12 18.46
C ASP A 43 -4.48 -10.19 19.86
N LYS A 44 -5.04 -11.36 20.20
CA LYS A 44 -5.79 -11.60 21.45
C LYS A 44 -4.94 -11.40 22.71
N ASN A 45 -3.63 -11.27 22.58
CA ASN A 45 -2.68 -11.18 23.68
C ASN A 45 -2.66 -9.80 24.40
N ASN A 46 -3.33 -8.76 23.89
CA ASN A 46 -3.34 -7.44 24.54
C ASN A 46 -4.73 -6.78 24.58
N LYS A 47 -5.70 -7.47 25.21
CA LYS A 47 -7.11 -7.05 25.25
C LYS A 47 -7.37 -5.72 25.96
N GLU A 48 -6.65 -5.39 27.03
CA GLU A 48 -6.90 -4.15 27.78
C GLU A 48 -6.57 -2.91 26.94
N LYS A 49 -5.38 -2.88 26.32
CA LYS A 49 -4.99 -1.79 25.41
C LYS A 49 -5.93 -1.67 24.21
N PHE A 50 -6.53 -2.78 23.79
CA PHE A 50 -7.48 -2.81 22.69
C PHE A 50 -8.79 -2.08 23.05
N VAL A 51 -9.33 -2.30 24.25
CA VAL A 51 -10.55 -1.63 24.72
C VAL A 51 -10.36 -0.12 24.76
N ASP A 52 -9.27 0.36 25.39
CA ASP A 52 -8.96 1.79 25.46
C ASP A 52 -8.82 2.40 24.05
N THR A 53 -8.18 1.68 23.14
CA THR A 53 -7.96 2.12 21.75
C THR A 53 -9.28 2.24 20.98
N LEU A 54 -10.19 1.27 21.17
CA LEU A 54 -11.54 1.34 20.60
C LEU A 54 -12.36 2.46 21.22
N GLU A 55 -12.27 2.67 22.53
CA GLU A 55 -12.98 3.76 23.21
C GLU A 55 -12.51 5.12 22.68
N ALA A 56 -11.20 5.31 22.51
CA ALA A 56 -10.64 6.50 21.87
C ALA A 56 -11.17 6.67 20.43
N GLY A 57 -11.22 5.60 19.64
CA GLY A 57 -11.82 5.62 18.30
C GLY A 57 -13.29 6.01 18.30
N ARG A 58 -14.09 5.48 19.25
CA ARG A 58 -15.51 5.77 19.41
C ARG A 58 -15.75 7.24 19.76
N HIS A 59 -15.02 7.77 20.73
CA HIS A 59 -15.10 9.18 21.12
C HIS A 59 -14.82 10.10 19.93
N LEU A 60 -13.85 9.72 19.11
CA LEU A 60 -13.51 10.48 17.92
C LEU A 60 -14.59 10.40 16.83
N ILE A 61 -15.01 9.20 16.47
CA ILE A 61 -15.83 8.97 15.27
C ILE A 61 -17.30 9.24 15.54
N VAL A 62 -17.80 8.72 16.67
CA VAL A 62 -19.22 8.78 17.04
C VAL A 62 -19.51 10.07 17.78
N GLU A 63 -18.73 10.40 18.81
CA GLU A 63 -19.00 11.58 19.64
C GLU A 63 -18.39 12.87 19.08
N LYS A 64 -17.49 12.78 18.10
CA LYS A 64 -16.74 13.91 17.54
C LYS A 64 -15.99 14.71 18.62
N LYS A 65 -15.48 14.01 19.64
CA LYS A 65 -14.68 14.58 20.73
C LYS A 65 -13.24 14.09 20.64
N ILE A 66 -12.32 14.90 21.15
CA ILE A 66 -10.92 14.51 21.28
C ILE A 66 -10.82 13.48 22.43
N PRO A 67 -10.21 12.31 22.21
CA PRO A 67 -10.03 11.34 23.29
C PRO A 67 -9.13 11.88 24.40
N GLU A 68 -9.51 11.66 25.66
CA GLU A 68 -8.71 12.10 26.82
C GLU A 68 -7.39 11.33 26.92
N ASN A 69 -7.43 10.02 26.65
CA ASN A 69 -6.26 9.16 26.63
C ASN A 69 -5.47 9.30 25.32
N LYS A 70 -4.46 10.17 25.33
CA LYS A 70 -3.58 10.42 24.17
C LYS A 70 -2.83 9.18 23.67
N ILE A 71 -2.51 8.23 24.56
CA ILE A 71 -1.80 7.00 24.20
C ILE A 71 -2.74 6.08 23.42
N ALA A 72 -3.96 5.89 23.90
CA ALA A 72 -4.99 5.13 23.21
C ALA A 72 -5.32 5.74 21.83
N PHE A 73 -5.42 7.08 21.75
CA PHE A 73 -5.65 7.75 20.48
C PHE A 73 -4.46 7.60 19.51
N LYS A 74 -3.22 7.67 19.99
CA LYS A 74 -2.03 7.38 19.19
C LYS A 74 -2.06 5.95 18.62
N ASN A 75 -2.41 4.97 19.46
CA ASN A 75 -2.52 3.57 19.02
C ASN A 75 -3.63 3.41 17.98
N PHE A 76 -4.75 4.11 18.16
CA PHE A 76 -5.84 4.13 17.19
C PHE A 76 -5.37 4.67 15.83
N CYS A 77 -4.65 5.79 15.82
CA CYS A 77 -4.05 6.34 14.60
C CYS A 77 -3.03 5.41 13.95
N LEU A 78 -2.20 4.72 14.74
CA LEU A 78 -1.25 3.71 14.24
C LEU A 78 -1.97 2.57 13.54
N CYS A 79 -3.03 2.02 14.16
CA CYS A 79 -3.86 0.98 13.53
C CYS A 79 -4.53 1.47 12.24
N LEU A 80 -5.03 2.72 12.22
CA LEU A 80 -5.58 3.29 10.99
C LEU A 80 -4.50 3.45 9.89
N ASN A 81 -3.29 3.87 10.24
CA ASN A 81 -2.18 3.96 9.30
C ASN A 81 -1.81 2.59 8.75
N GLU A 82 -1.83 1.55 9.58
CA GLU A 82 -1.48 0.19 9.18
C GLU A 82 -2.58 -0.46 8.31
N ILE A 83 -3.85 -0.30 8.67
CA ILE A 83 -4.98 -0.90 7.95
C ILE A 83 -5.26 -0.17 6.62
N PHE A 84 -5.13 1.15 6.62
CA PHE A 84 -5.55 1.98 5.48
C PHE A 84 -4.40 2.64 4.72
N ASP A 85 -3.14 2.37 5.10
CA ASP A 85 -1.96 3.10 4.61
C ASP A 85 -2.08 4.60 4.75
N ALA A 86 -2.76 5.02 5.82
CA ALA A 86 -2.94 6.42 6.07
C ALA A 86 -1.60 7.04 6.48
N ASN A 87 -1.35 8.26 6.01
CA ASN A 87 -0.21 9.07 6.42
C ASN A 87 -0.65 10.02 7.56
N ILE A 88 -1.30 9.49 8.60
CA ILE A 88 -1.67 10.29 9.79
C ILE A 88 -0.38 10.58 10.55
N ASP A 89 -0.10 11.86 10.80
CA ASP A 89 1.13 12.26 11.47
C ASP A 89 1.01 11.98 12.98
N ILE A 90 1.64 10.88 13.39
CA ILE A 90 1.66 10.44 14.78
C ILE A 90 2.61 11.29 15.63
N SER A 91 3.51 12.06 15.01
CA SER A 91 4.46 12.91 15.73
C SER A 91 3.76 13.97 16.56
N VAL A 92 2.53 14.35 16.20
CA VAL A 92 1.66 15.27 16.96
C VAL A 92 1.34 14.73 18.36
N PHE A 93 1.34 13.41 18.54
CA PHE A 93 1.12 12.77 19.84
C PHE A 93 2.41 12.54 20.64
N SER A 94 3.56 12.88 20.08
CA SER A 94 4.84 12.76 20.79
C SER A 94 4.98 13.84 21.86
N ASN A 95 5.39 13.46 23.07
CA ASN A 95 5.77 14.41 24.10
C ASN A 95 6.86 15.36 23.59
N ASN A 96 6.76 16.64 23.95
CA ASN A 96 7.73 17.68 23.57
C ASN A 96 9.18 17.28 23.91
N GLY A 97 9.40 16.54 25.00
CA GLY A 97 10.72 16.03 25.38
C GLY A 97 11.36 15.11 24.34
N ILE A 98 10.60 14.21 23.71
CA ILE A 98 11.13 13.30 22.69
C ILE A 98 11.54 14.08 21.44
N ARG A 99 10.80 15.14 21.08
CA ARG A 99 11.14 16.01 19.95
C ARG A 99 12.46 16.75 20.21
N ILE A 100 12.65 17.28 21.42
CA ILE A 100 13.90 17.95 21.82
C ILE A 100 15.08 16.97 21.78
N ILE A 101 14.91 15.75 22.32
CA ILE A 101 15.98 14.73 22.29
C ILE A 101 16.37 14.38 20.85
N LYS A 102 15.39 14.20 19.95
CA LYS A 102 15.65 13.96 18.53
C LYS A 102 16.40 15.13 17.88
N LEU A 103 15.97 16.36 18.14
CA LEU A 103 16.63 17.55 17.60
C LEU A 103 18.10 17.65 18.07
N ILE A 104 18.36 17.42 19.36
CA ILE A 104 19.72 17.41 19.90
C ILE A 104 20.55 16.32 19.23
N TRP A 105 19.99 15.13 19.05
CA TRP A 105 20.65 14.02 18.37
C TRP A 105 20.98 14.36 16.90
N ASP A 106 20.05 14.98 16.17
CA ASP A 106 20.26 15.39 14.78
C ASP A 106 21.37 16.46 14.67
N ILE A 107 21.44 17.40 15.61
CA ILE A 107 22.51 18.40 15.69
C ILE A 107 23.87 17.72 15.94
N ILE A 108 23.93 16.76 16.87
CA ILE A 108 25.16 16.01 17.16
C ILE A 108 25.62 15.25 15.91
N LEU A 109 24.71 14.56 15.21
CA LEU A 109 25.03 13.84 13.98
C LEU A 109 25.51 14.78 12.87
N ALA A 110 24.90 15.96 12.73
CA ALA A 110 25.33 16.97 11.77
C ALA A 110 26.75 17.48 12.07
N MET A 111 27.08 17.71 13.34
CA MET A 111 28.43 18.10 13.75
C MET A 111 29.46 17.00 13.45
N ILE A 112 29.12 15.73 13.73
CA ILE A 112 29.98 14.58 13.39
C ILE A 112 30.20 14.52 11.88
N SER A 113 29.15 14.71 11.08
CA SER A 113 29.25 14.69 9.62
C SER A 113 30.17 15.79 9.09
N LEU A 114 30.00 17.02 9.58
CA LEU A 114 30.86 18.15 9.25
C LEU A 114 32.33 17.86 9.63
N PHE A 115 32.55 17.28 10.82
CA PHE A 115 33.89 16.90 11.27
C PHE A 115 34.53 15.86 10.34
N VAL A 116 33.80 14.85 9.89
CA VAL A 116 34.30 13.86 8.92
C VAL A 116 34.68 14.55 7.60
N VAL A 117 33.81 15.39 7.05
CA VAL A 117 34.08 16.11 5.78
C VAL A 117 35.33 16.98 5.93
N PHE A 118 35.42 17.73 7.02
CA PHE A 118 36.57 18.58 7.32
C PHE A 118 37.88 17.77 7.35
N ASN A 119 37.88 16.62 8.01
CA ASN A 119 39.06 15.77 8.10
C ASN A 119 39.46 15.16 6.75
N VAL A 120 38.51 14.70 5.95
CA VAL A 120 38.79 14.14 4.61
C VAL A 120 39.32 15.20 3.66
N ILE A 121 38.62 16.33 3.54
CA ILE A 121 39.04 17.42 2.66
C ILE A 121 40.38 18.00 3.13
N GLY A 122 40.57 18.18 4.44
CA GLY A 122 41.83 18.64 4.99
C GLY A 122 43.00 17.69 4.70
N GLY A 123 42.80 16.38 4.83
CA GLY A 123 43.80 15.37 4.48
C GLY A 123 44.19 15.39 2.99
N LEU A 124 43.21 15.64 2.10
CA LEU A 124 43.44 15.78 0.65
C LEU A 124 44.17 17.08 0.32
N VAL A 125 43.76 18.21 0.91
CA VAL A 125 44.38 19.53 0.69
C VAL A 125 45.85 19.53 1.11
N LEU A 126 46.17 18.83 2.20
CA LEU A 126 47.55 18.67 2.69
C LEU A 126 48.38 17.65 1.91
N GLY A 127 47.80 16.97 0.90
CA GLY A 127 48.52 16.01 0.07
C GLY A 127 48.90 14.70 0.80
N HIS A 128 48.19 14.35 1.87
CA HIS A 128 48.47 13.15 2.65
C HIS A 128 47.82 11.88 2.09
N SER A 129 47.12 11.96 0.95
CA SER A 129 46.49 10.81 0.31
C SER A 129 47.52 9.76 -0.10
N SER A 130 47.18 8.49 0.10
CA SER A 130 47.99 7.36 -0.37
C SER A 130 48.05 7.24 -1.89
N PHE A 131 47.03 7.73 -2.62
CA PHE A 131 46.90 7.51 -4.06
C PHE A 131 47.40 8.69 -4.90
N VAL A 132 46.90 9.90 -4.64
CA VAL A 132 47.24 11.10 -5.43
C VAL A 132 47.71 12.20 -4.49
N LYS A 133 48.97 12.60 -4.64
CA LYS A 133 49.57 13.65 -3.79
C LYS A 133 49.15 15.06 -4.17
N ASP A 134 48.81 15.28 -5.44
CA ASP A 134 48.34 16.60 -5.90
C ASP A 134 46.93 16.88 -5.36
N PRO A 135 46.73 17.92 -4.52
CA PRO A 135 45.46 18.18 -3.86
C PRO A 135 44.28 18.40 -4.82
N ASN A 136 44.51 19.16 -5.90
CA ASN A 136 43.46 19.55 -6.83
C ASN A 136 42.94 18.33 -7.60
N MET A 137 43.86 17.50 -8.11
CA MET A 137 43.51 16.24 -8.76
C MET A 137 42.85 15.27 -7.79
N ALA A 138 43.32 15.19 -6.55
CA ALA A 138 42.73 14.30 -5.55
C ALA A 138 41.26 14.67 -5.25
N ILE A 139 40.96 15.97 -5.08
CA ILE A 139 39.58 16.44 -4.87
C ILE A 139 38.71 16.20 -6.10
N LEU A 140 39.22 16.50 -7.31
CA LEU A 140 38.48 16.27 -8.55
C LEU A 140 38.12 14.80 -8.74
N ILE A 141 39.09 13.90 -8.51
CA ILE A 141 38.88 12.45 -8.59
C ILE A 141 37.86 12.01 -7.54
N LEU A 142 37.94 12.52 -6.30
CA LEU A 142 36.97 12.18 -5.26
C LEU A 142 35.53 12.55 -5.67
N ILE A 143 35.33 13.78 -6.17
CA ILE A 143 34.01 14.25 -6.62
C ILE A 143 33.49 13.36 -7.75
N LEU A 144 34.34 13.02 -8.72
CA LEU A 144 33.96 12.17 -9.84
C LEU A 144 33.58 10.75 -9.37
N LEU A 145 34.35 10.14 -8.47
CA LEU A 145 34.08 8.82 -7.92
C LEU A 145 32.76 8.80 -7.13
N ILE A 146 32.51 9.79 -6.28
CA ILE A 146 31.25 9.93 -5.53
C ILE A 146 30.07 10.10 -6.50
N LEU A 147 30.23 10.91 -7.56
CA LEU A 147 29.19 11.14 -8.56
C LEU A 147 28.84 9.84 -9.31
N ILE A 148 29.85 9.09 -9.76
CA ILE A 148 29.64 7.81 -10.43
C ILE A 148 28.88 6.85 -9.49
N LEU A 149 29.32 6.73 -8.24
CA LEU A 149 28.66 5.88 -7.25
C LEU A 149 27.20 6.29 -7.04
N ALA A 150 26.94 7.60 -6.95
CA ALA A 150 25.61 8.13 -6.75
C ALA A 150 24.64 7.78 -7.87
N PHE A 151 25.09 7.79 -9.13
CA PHE A 151 24.27 7.35 -10.25
C PHE A 151 23.98 5.84 -10.21
N PHE A 152 24.97 4.99 -9.91
CA PHE A 152 24.73 3.54 -9.80
C PHE A 152 23.77 3.20 -8.66
N GLU A 153 23.89 3.86 -7.51
CA GLU A 153 23.06 3.62 -6.33
C GLU A 153 21.63 4.12 -6.52
N GLY A 154 21.45 5.36 -6.97
CA GLY A 154 20.11 5.89 -7.25
C GLY A 154 19.42 5.18 -8.41
N LEU A 155 20.15 4.77 -9.45
CA LEU A 155 19.56 4.05 -10.59
C LEU A 155 19.04 2.67 -10.18
N GLN A 156 19.77 1.92 -9.33
CA GLN A 156 19.30 0.62 -8.84
C GLN A 156 17.95 0.75 -8.12
N ILE A 157 17.84 1.67 -7.17
CA ILE A 157 16.59 1.89 -6.43
C ILE A 157 15.46 2.28 -7.38
N SER A 158 15.72 3.21 -8.30
CA SER A 158 14.73 3.65 -9.28
C SER A 158 14.22 2.49 -10.15
N ILE A 159 15.11 1.61 -10.61
CA ILE A 159 14.75 0.44 -11.40
C ILE A 159 13.90 -0.53 -10.58
N THR A 160 14.30 -0.82 -9.34
CA THR A 160 13.55 -1.76 -8.49
C THR A 160 12.15 -1.25 -8.15
N THR A 161 12.02 0.05 -7.86
CA THR A 161 10.73 0.68 -7.54
C THR A 161 9.81 0.75 -8.77
N LEU A 162 10.37 0.91 -9.97
CA LEU A 162 9.60 1.02 -11.20
C LEU A 162 9.41 -0.31 -11.94
N ARG A 163 10.00 -1.43 -11.47
CA ARG A 163 10.04 -2.71 -12.20
C ARG A 163 8.66 -3.22 -12.60
N LEU A 164 7.67 -3.09 -11.73
CA LEU A 164 6.31 -3.59 -11.93
C LEU A 164 5.34 -2.54 -12.47
N LYS A 165 5.79 -1.28 -12.62
CA LYS A 165 4.91 -0.17 -13.00
C LYS A 165 4.79 -0.05 -14.52
N ASN A 166 3.59 0.24 -15.02
CA ASN A 166 3.43 0.63 -16.41
C ASN A 166 3.72 2.13 -16.59
N LEU A 167 4.68 2.46 -17.45
CA LEU A 167 5.11 3.83 -17.74
C LEU A 167 4.57 4.38 -19.06
N ASP A 168 3.74 3.64 -19.80
CA ASP A 168 3.23 4.02 -21.13
C ASP A 168 2.56 5.40 -21.13
N SER A 169 1.73 5.68 -20.12
CA SER A 169 1.02 6.96 -19.96
C SER A 169 1.93 8.15 -19.66
N LYS A 170 3.16 7.91 -19.18
CA LYS A 170 4.14 8.95 -18.79
C LYS A 170 5.29 9.10 -19.79
N SER A 171 5.24 8.39 -20.91
CA SER A 171 6.27 8.37 -21.95
C SER A 171 6.60 9.75 -22.54
N SER A 172 5.62 10.64 -22.67
CA SER A 172 5.81 12.00 -23.22
C SER A 172 6.60 12.92 -22.30
N LYS A 173 6.47 12.77 -20.98
CA LYS A 173 7.16 13.61 -19.96
C LYS A 173 8.52 13.04 -19.54
N PHE A 174 8.70 11.72 -19.57
CA PHE A 174 9.91 11.04 -19.09
C PHE A 174 10.46 10.03 -20.11
N SER A 175 10.86 10.52 -21.29
CA SER A 175 11.27 9.69 -22.42
C SER A 175 12.52 8.84 -22.16
N ILE A 176 13.50 9.35 -21.41
CA ILE A 176 14.72 8.60 -21.06
C ILE A 176 14.37 7.47 -20.11
N ALA A 177 13.61 7.77 -19.05
CA ALA A 177 13.18 6.75 -18.09
C ALA A 177 12.36 5.65 -18.77
N PHE A 178 11.46 6.02 -19.69
CA PHE A 178 10.67 5.07 -20.47
C PHE A 178 11.55 4.12 -21.30
N ASN A 179 12.53 4.67 -22.03
CA ASN A 179 13.46 3.89 -22.83
C ASN A 179 14.32 2.95 -21.98
N LEU A 180 14.82 3.42 -20.83
CA LEU A 180 15.58 2.60 -19.89
C LEU A 180 14.71 1.49 -19.29
N HIS A 181 13.48 1.83 -18.90
CA HIS A 181 12.54 0.87 -18.33
C HIS A 181 12.20 -0.23 -19.35
N LYS A 182 11.93 0.12 -20.61
CA LYS A 182 11.71 -0.83 -21.70
C LYS A 182 12.89 -1.76 -21.95
N LYS A 183 14.14 -1.26 -21.81
CA LYS A 183 15.35 -2.10 -21.92
C LYS A 183 15.43 -3.12 -20.77
N ILE A 184 15.11 -2.70 -19.54
CA ILE A 184 15.28 -3.52 -18.33
C ILE A 184 14.13 -4.51 -18.10
N LYS A 185 12.93 -4.22 -18.60
CA LYS A 185 11.73 -5.07 -18.43
C LYS A 185 11.88 -6.48 -19.03
N LYS A 186 12.87 -6.72 -19.88
CA LYS A 186 13.20 -8.06 -20.37
C LYS A 186 13.75 -8.92 -19.22
N ASP A 187 13.21 -10.13 -19.02
CA ASP A 187 13.38 -10.99 -17.83
C ASP A 187 14.81 -11.40 -17.43
N ASN A 188 15.82 -11.03 -18.23
CA ASN A 188 17.22 -11.28 -17.90
C ASN A 188 18.07 -10.01 -17.78
N GLU A 189 17.60 -8.88 -18.31
CA GLU A 189 18.39 -7.64 -18.37
C GLU A 189 18.51 -6.98 -16.99
N SER A 190 17.49 -7.09 -16.14
CA SER A 190 17.58 -6.63 -14.74
C SER A 190 18.67 -7.35 -13.95
N LYS A 191 18.82 -8.67 -14.13
CA LYS A 191 19.87 -9.48 -13.48
C LYS A 191 21.26 -9.07 -13.98
N LYS A 192 21.40 -8.89 -15.30
CA LYS A 192 22.66 -8.43 -15.91
C LYS A 192 23.10 -7.07 -15.42
N PHE A 193 22.15 -6.12 -15.32
CA PHE A 193 22.42 -4.80 -14.76
C PHE A 193 22.93 -4.89 -13.33
N LEU A 194 22.25 -5.66 -12.47
CA LEU A 194 22.62 -5.81 -11.06
C LEU A 194 24.03 -6.38 -10.90
N ALA A 195 24.36 -7.41 -11.68
CA ALA A 195 25.67 -8.04 -11.67
C ALA A 195 26.77 -7.08 -12.17
N GLY A 196 26.58 -6.45 -13.34
CA GLY A 196 27.57 -5.55 -13.92
C GLY A 196 27.82 -4.29 -13.10
N ARG A 197 26.76 -3.73 -12.49
CA ARG A 197 26.85 -2.59 -11.56
C ARG A 197 27.76 -2.89 -10.37
N GLN A 198 27.59 -4.06 -9.74
CA GLN A 198 28.29 -4.38 -8.49
C GLN A 198 29.81 -4.32 -8.65
N LEU A 199 30.33 -4.74 -9.80
CA LEU A 199 31.74 -4.64 -10.10
C LEU A 199 32.23 -3.18 -10.15
N VAL A 200 31.49 -2.29 -10.81
CA VAL A 200 31.84 -0.86 -10.87
C VAL A 200 31.86 -0.25 -9.48
N VAL A 201 30.83 -0.56 -8.68
CA VAL A 201 30.72 -0.09 -7.30
C VAL A 201 31.94 -0.50 -6.48
N ILE A 202 32.37 -1.77 -6.57
CA ILE A 202 33.56 -2.26 -5.85
C ILE A 202 34.82 -1.50 -6.29
N VAL A 203 35.02 -1.32 -7.60
CA VAL A 203 36.19 -0.60 -8.14
C VAL A 203 36.21 0.85 -7.66
N VAL A 204 35.06 1.54 -7.71
CA VAL A 204 34.92 2.93 -7.26
C VAL A 204 35.17 3.05 -5.76
N VAL A 205 34.61 2.15 -4.94
CA VAL A 205 34.82 2.13 -3.49
C VAL A 205 36.29 1.88 -3.15
N PHE A 206 36.95 0.95 -3.86
CA PHE A 206 38.38 0.68 -3.66
C PHE A 206 39.25 1.91 -3.94
N PHE A 207 39.07 2.56 -5.10
CA PHE A 207 39.82 3.78 -5.42
C PHE A 207 39.53 4.90 -4.44
N THR A 208 38.28 5.04 -4.01
CA THR A 208 37.91 6.08 -3.04
C THR A 208 38.54 5.81 -1.67
N ALA A 209 38.57 4.56 -1.21
CA ALA A 209 39.23 4.18 0.04
C ALA A 209 40.74 4.50 -0.01
N GLN A 210 41.41 4.19 -1.13
CA GLN A 210 42.83 4.54 -1.31
C GLN A 210 43.06 6.05 -1.33
N LEU A 211 42.15 6.80 -1.97
CA LEU A 211 42.23 8.26 -2.05
C LEU A 211 42.03 8.94 -0.69
N THR A 212 41.18 8.37 0.16
CA THR A 212 40.75 8.94 1.44
C THR A 212 41.44 8.31 2.66
N SER A 213 42.45 7.48 2.43
CA SER A 213 43.35 6.97 3.48
C SER A 213 44.57 7.87 3.61
N PHE A 214 44.89 8.28 4.83
CA PHE A 214 45.94 9.26 5.14
C PHE A 214 46.96 8.67 6.12
N PRO A 215 47.92 7.85 5.65
CA PRO A 215 48.85 7.11 6.53
C PRO A 215 49.79 8.00 7.34
N ASN A 216 50.08 9.20 6.82
CA ASN A 216 51.06 10.13 7.39
C ASN A 216 50.42 11.26 8.21
N LEU A 217 49.10 11.29 8.34
CA LEU A 217 48.38 12.34 9.05
C LEU A 217 48.16 11.93 10.51
N ASN A 218 48.90 12.57 11.43
CA ASN A 218 48.83 12.27 12.87
C ASN A 218 48.15 13.40 13.68
N THR A 219 47.83 14.52 13.04
CA THR A 219 47.17 15.67 13.64
C THR A 219 45.84 15.95 12.94
N ILE A 220 44.93 16.66 13.60
CA ILE A 220 43.75 17.19 12.90
C ILE A 220 44.22 18.19 11.82
N PRO A 221 43.71 18.12 10.58
CA PRO A 221 44.12 19.02 9.51
C PRO A 221 44.05 20.49 9.90
N PHE A 222 45.05 21.27 9.48
CA PHE A 222 45.18 22.70 9.76
C PHE A 222 45.31 23.07 11.25
N THR A 223 45.57 22.09 12.12
CA THR A 223 45.80 22.31 13.55
C THR A 223 47.04 21.55 14.02
N ASN A 224 47.59 21.97 15.16
CA ASN A 224 48.71 21.30 15.81
C ASN A 224 48.27 20.26 16.86
N LEU A 225 46.98 19.88 16.88
CA LEU A 225 46.46 18.93 17.86
C LEU A 225 46.81 17.49 17.45
N VAL A 226 47.68 16.85 18.21
CA VAL A 226 48.06 15.44 18.03
C VAL A 226 46.93 14.54 18.52
N LEU A 227 46.55 13.58 17.69
CA LEU A 227 45.48 12.64 18.01
C LEU A 227 46.03 11.34 18.60
N PRO A 228 45.23 10.62 19.43
CA PRO A 228 45.63 9.31 19.94
C PRO A 228 45.95 8.32 18.82
N GLY A 229 46.99 7.50 18.99
CA GLY A 229 47.46 6.59 17.93
C GLY A 229 46.40 5.60 17.43
N LEU A 230 45.54 5.09 18.31
CA LEU A 230 44.40 4.23 17.93
C LEU A 230 43.42 4.97 17.02
N PHE A 231 43.11 6.22 17.36
CA PHE A 231 42.20 7.06 16.58
C PHE A 231 42.75 7.31 15.18
N VAL A 232 44.03 7.68 15.08
CA VAL A 232 44.70 7.88 13.79
C VAL A 232 44.70 6.60 12.94
N SER A 233 45.02 5.47 13.56
CA SER A 233 45.06 4.19 12.85
C SER A 233 43.69 3.80 12.30
N LEU A 234 42.63 3.95 13.09
CA LEU A 234 41.29 3.57 12.67
C LEU A 234 40.69 4.57 11.68
N PHE A 235 40.75 5.88 11.96
CA PHE A 235 40.01 6.84 11.15
C PHE A 235 40.78 7.33 9.92
N PHE A 236 42.09 7.52 10.03
CA PHE A 236 42.92 8.01 8.93
C PHE A 236 43.62 6.90 8.16
N LYS A 237 44.28 5.95 8.83
CA LYS A 237 45.03 4.89 8.12
C LYS A 237 44.12 3.86 7.45
N LEU A 238 43.07 3.41 8.14
CA LEU A 238 42.08 2.49 7.57
C LEU A 238 41.08 3.22 6.65
N GLY A 239 40.99 4.55 6.74
CA GLY A 239 40.12 5.36 5.87
C GLY A 239 38.64 5.36 6.29
N ILE A 240 38.30 5.12 7.57
CA ILE A 240 36.90 5.11 8.03
C ILE A 240 36.20 6.46 7.74
N PHE A 241 36.89 7.60 7.88
CA PHE A 241 36.30 8.89 7.53
C PHE A 241 35.94 8.99 6.05
N GLY A 242 36.82 8.50 5.18
CA GLY A 242 36.53 8.38 3.75
C GLY A 242 35.33 7.49 3.46
N ALA A 243 35.28 6.30 4.08
CA ALA A 243 34.16 5.38 3.95
C ALA A 243 32.83 6.00 4.41
N LEU A 244 32.81 6.72 5.53
CA LEU A 244 31.62 7.43 6.03
C LEU A 244 31.16 8.53 5.08
N LEU A 245 32.09 9.34 4.55
CA LEU A 245 31.78 10.37 3.56
C LEU A 245 31.10 9.75 2.34
N VAL A 246 31.70 8.71 1.76
CA VAL A 246 31.18 8.01 0.57
C VAL A 246 29.83 7.36 0.84
N LEU A 247 29.67 6.72 2.01
CA LEU A 247 28.41 6.12 2.42
C LEU A 247 27.28 7.16 2.44
N TRP A 248 27.50 8.32 3.07
CA TRP A 248 26.48 9.35 3.16
C TRP A 248 26.18 10.02 1.81
N THR A 249 27.20 10.46 1.08
CA THR A 249 27.02 11.30 -0.11
C THR A 249 26.86 10.48 -1.39
N GLY A 250 27.63 9.41 -1.54
CA GLY A 250 27.68 8.58 -2.74
C GLY A 250 26.67 7.43 -2.75
N GLN A 251 26.22 6.96 -1.58
CA GLN A 251 25.30 5.82 -1.50
C GLN A 251 23.93 6.19 -0.94
N LEU A 252 23.84 6.65 0.32
CA LEU A 252 22.55 6.84 1.00
C LEU A 252 21.75 8.01 0.43
N PHE A 253 22.38 9.18 0.24
CA PHE A 253 21.71 10.36 -0.33
C PHE A 253 21.00 10.08 -1.68
N PRO A 254 21.68 9.53 -2.70
CA PRO A 254 21.03 9.22 -3.97
C PRO A 254 19.99 8.10 -3.86
N GLN A 255 20.16 7.13 -2.96
CA GLN A 255 19.13 6.11 -2.70
C GLN A 255 17.85 6.72 -2.12
N PHE A 256 17.96 7.66 -1.16
CA PHE A 256 16.80 8.36 -0.63
C PHE A 256 16.12 9.23 -1.68
N LEU A 257 16.89 9.92 -2.52
CA LEU A 257 16.35 10.75 -3.59
C LEU A 257 15.62 9.90 -4.65
N ALA A 258 16.21 8.77 -5.04
CA ALA A 258 15.62 7.82 -5.98
C ALA A 258 14.39 7.11 -5.42
N ASN A 259 14.36 6.81 -4.12
CA ASN A 259 13.18 6.21 -3.48
C ASN A 259 11.97 7.18 -3.55
N LYS A 260 12.21 8.45 -3.24
CA LYS A 260 11.16 9.48 -3.25
C LYS A 260 10.74 9.91 -4.66
N TYR A 261 11.69 10.00 -5.60
CA TYR A 261 11.46 10.48 -6.97
C TYR A 261 12.06 9.55 -8.03
N PRO A 262 11.63 8.28 -8.12
CA PRO A 262 12.30 7.27 -8.95
C PRO A 262 12.23 7.59 -10.44
N LEU A 263 11.08 8.09 -10.91
CA LEU A 263 10.88 8.40 -12.33
C LEU A 263 11.72 9.59 -12.79
N TRP A 264 11.80 10.63 -11.94
CA TRP A 264 12.64 11.79 -12.21
C TRP A 264 14.11 11.42 -12.20
N PHE A 265 14.55 10.66 -11.18
CA PHE A 265 15.95 10.23 -11.08
C PHE A 265 16.33 9.37 -12.28
N MET A 266 15.55 8.34 -12.61
CA MET A 266 15.81 7.47 -13.77
C MET A 266 15.86 8.24 -15.11
N ASN A 267 15.19 9.38 -15.22
CA ASN A 267 15.18 10.21 -16.42
C ASN A 267 16.44 11.08 -16.59
N LEU A 268 17.36 11.09 -15.62
CA LEU A 268 18.63 11.81 -15.75
C LEU A 268 19.48 11.22 -16.89
N TYR A 269 20.10 12.08 -17.70
CA TYR A 269 20.86 11.67 -18.89
C TYR A 269 21.97 10.64 -18.59
N LEU A 270 22.67 10.84 -17.47
CA LEU A 270 23.78 9.96 -17.06
C LEU A 270 23.32 8.54 -16.73
N ASN A 271 22.04 8.31 -16.39
CA ASN A 271 21.56 6.95 -16.12
C ASN A 271 21.54 6.04 -17.34
N ASN A 272 21.40 6.59 -18.55
CA ASN A 272 21.56 5.79 -19.76
C ASN A 272 23.01 5.33 -19.93
N LEU A 273 23.99 6.19 -19.60
CA LEU A 273 25.40 5.81 -19.60
C LEU A 273 25.67 4.74 -18.54
N THR A 274 25.20 4.95 -17.31
CA THR A 274 25.33 4.00 -16.19
C THR A 274 24.78 2.62 -16.53
N LEU A 275 23.57 2.54 -17.12
CA LEU A 275 22.97 1.29 -17.56
C LEU A 275 23.83 0.59 -18.63
N ASN A 276 24.29 1.33 -19.63
CA ASN A 276 25.10 0.76 -20.71
C ASN A 276 26.47 0.27 -20.21
N ILE A 277 27.10 0.96 -19.25
CA ILE A 277 28.34 0.51 -18.61
C ILE A 277 28.13 -0.82 -17.89
N SER A 278 27.05 -0.95 -17.10
CA SER A 278 26.72 -2.22 -16.44
C SER A 278 26.55 -3.37 -17.43
N PHE A 279 25.81 -3.15 -18.52
CA PHE A 279 25.64 -4.17 -19.56
C PHE A 279 26.95 -4.50 -20.28
N TRP A 280 27.80 -3.51 -20.51
CA TRP A 280 29.10 -3.75 -21.14
C TRP A 280 30.00 -4.61 -20.24
N ILE A 281 30.01 -4.36 -18.93
CA ILE A 281 30.77 -5.15 -17.96
C ILE A 281 30.25 -6.58 -17.85
N GLU A 282 28.92 -6.76 -17.80
CA GLU A 282 28.34 -8.09 -17.81
C GLU A 282 28.70 -8.85 -19.09
N ARG A 283 28.74 -8.17 -20.23
CA ARG A 283 29.14 -8.77 -21.52
C ARG A 283 30.59 -9.25 -21.55
N ILE A 284 31.49 -8.59 -20.82
CA ILE A 284 32.87 -9.08 -20.61
C ILE A 284 32.86 -10.43 -19.86
N GLY A 285 31.83 -10.67 -19.05
CA GLY A 285 31.62 -11.94 -18.36
C GLY A 285 32.35 -12.04 -17.02
N LEU A 286 32.77 -10.91 -16.44
CA LEU A 286 33.44 -10.87 -15.13
C LEU A 286 32.54 -11.37 -13.98
N THR A 287 31.22 -11.39 -14.19
CA THR A 287 30.22 -11.86 -13.22
C THR A 287 29.84 -13.33 -13.39
N LYS A 288 30.35 -14.02 -14.42
CA LYS A 288 30.07 -15.45 -14.68
C LYS A 288 30.43 -16.39 -13.53
N PRO A 289 31.52 -16.17 -12.76
CA PRO A 289 31.81 -17.03 -11.60
C PRO A 289 30.67 -17.01 -10.56
N ALA A 290 30.04 -15.86 -10.32
CA ALA A 290 28.91 -15.76 -9.39
C ALA A 290 27.67 -16.52 -9.91
N ASP A 291 27.40 -16.46 -11.22
CA ASP A 291 26.32 -17.23 -11.86
C ASP A 291 26.59 -18.75 -11.79
N TRP A 292 27.84 -19.19 -11.98
CA TRP A 292 28.22 -20.59 -11.79
C TRP A 292 27.99 -21.06 -10.35
N LEU A 293 28.43 -20.26 -9.36
CA LEU A 293 28.21 -20.56 -7.95
C LEU A 293 26.73 -20.59 -7.59
N ALA A 294 25.92 -19.65 -8.10
CA ALA A 294 24.47 -19.67 -7.91
C ALA A 294 23.83 -20.94 -8.49
N LYS A 295 24.22 -21.33 -9.72
CA LYS A 295 23.77 -22.58 -10.35
C LYS A 295 24.21 -23.83 -9.59
N LEU A 296 25.39 -23.82 -9.00
CA LEU A 296 25.84 -24.91 -8.13
C LEU A 296 24.96 -25.01 -6.87
N MET A 297 24.61 -23.88 -6.26
CA MET A 297 23.71 -23.84 -5.12
C MET A 297 22.29 -24.31 -5.48
N TYR A 298 21.74 -23.93 -6.63
CA TYR A 298 20.42 -24.42 -7.09
C TYR A 298 20.38 -25.94 -7.32
N ARG A 299 21.53 -26.59 -7.55
CA ARG A 299 21.61 -28.06 -7.64
C ARG A 299 21.55 -28.76 -6.29
N LEU A 300 21.68 -28.02 -5.18
CA LEU A 300 21.56 -28.60 -3.84
C LEU A 300 20.08 -28.89 -3.51
N PRO A 301 19.74 -30.12 -3.08
CA PRO A 301 18.36 -30.52 -2.79
C PRO A 301 17.65 -29.66 -1.73
N ILE A 302 18.43 -28.97 -0.89
CA ILE A 302 17.94 -28.10 0.20
C ILE A 302 17.24 -26.85 -0.36
N LEU A 303 17.66 -26.34 -1.52
CA LEU A 303 17.10 -25.11 -2.11
C LEU A 303 15.95 -25.41 -3.09
N ASN A 304 16.00 -26.52 -3.82
CA ASN A 304 14.91 -26.93 -4.73
C ASN A 304 13.57 -27.23 -4.03
N LYS A 305 13.55 -27.33 -2.70
CA LYS A 305 12.32 -27.59 -1.94
C LYS A 305 11.54 -26.31 -1.59
N HIS A 306 12.07 -25.12 -1.89
CA HIS A 306 11.52 -23.83 -1.46
C HIS A 306 11.24 -22.83 -2.59
N ASP A 307 11.47 -23.19 -3.86
CA ASP A 307 11.06 -22.40 -5.03
C ASP A 307 9.56 -22.59 -5.35
N GLU A 308 8.69 -22.53 -4.33
CA GLU A 308 7.32 -22.13 -4.59
C GLU A 308 7.37 -20.62 -4.79
N ASP A 309 7.07 -20.15 -6.02
CA ASP A 309 6.94 -18.74 -6.34
C ASP A 309 6.15 -18.05 -5.23
N LEU A 310 6.82 -17.23 -4.40
CA LEU A 310 6.15 -16.52 -3.31
C LEU A 310 5.03 -15.69 -3.95
N PRO A 311 3.75 -16.07 -3.75
CA PRO A 311 2.68 -15.41 -4.45
C PRO A 311 2.64 -13.96 -3.97
N ILE A 312 2.57 -13.02 -4.91
CA ILE A 312 2.40 -11.60 -4.57
C ILE A 312 1.16 -11.51 -3.68
N SER A 313 1.29 -10.80 -2.55
CA SER A 313 0.18 -10.64 -1.61
C SER A 313 -1.02 -10.02 -2.33
N ASN A 314 -2.24 -10.41 -1.95
CA ASN A 314 -3.44 -9.86 -2.58
C ASN A 314 -3.54 -8.33 -2.41
N GLU A 315 -2.95 -7.79 -1.33
CA GLU A 315 -2.80 -6.35 -1.13
C GLU A 315 -1.95 -5.69 -2.21
N GLU A 316 -0.78 -6.24 -2.50
CA GLU A 316 0.11 -5.68 -3.51
C GLU A 316 -0.49 -5.85 -4.91
N LYS A 317 -1.17 -6.98 -5.16
CA LYS A 317 -1.98 -7.15 -6.38
C LYS A 317 -3.07 -6.08 -6.51
N TYR A 318 -3.79 -5.79 -5.42
CA TYR A 318 -4.79 -4.73 -5.39
C TYR A 318 -4.16 -3.38 -5.74
N ARG A 319 -3.07 -2.99 -5.08
CA ARG A 319 -2.38 -1.72 -5.36
C ARG A 319 -1.94 -1.63 -6.82
N GLN A 320 -1.28 -2.66 -7.34
CA GLN A 320 -0.79 -2.67 -8.71
C GLN A 320 -1.94 -2.60 -9.73
N GLU A 321 -2.99 -3.40 -9.56
CA GLU A 321 -4.10 -3.39 -10.51
C GLU A 321 -4.94 -2.11 -10.43
N VAL A 322 -5.21 -1.59 -9.23
CA VAL A 322 -6.11 -0.46 -9.01
C VAL A 322 -5.41 0.87 -9.23
N GLU A 323 -4.25 1.07 -8.62
CA GLU A 323 -3.53 2.35 -8.67
C GLU A 323 -2.78 2.50 -10.00
N ASP A 324 -2.12 1.43 -10.48
CA ASP A 324 -1.22 1.51 -11.63
C ASP A 324 -1.87 1.10 -12.96
N VAL A 325 -2.81 0.14 -13.00
CA VAL A 325 -3.37 -0.41 -14.26
C VAL A 325 -4.75 0.15 -14.61
N LYS A 326 -5.78 -0.17 -13.82
CA LYS A 326 -7.18 0.17 -14.11
C LYS A 326 -7.51 1.63 -13.78
N GLY A 327 -6.77 2.23 -12.86
CA GLY A 327 -6.94 3.61 -12.43
C GLY A 327 -8.19 3.89 -11.58
N TYR A 328 -8.96 2.86 -11.23
CA TYR A 328 -9.99 2.89 -10.18
C TYR A 328 -10.19 1.49 -9.61
N GLY A 329 -10.75 1.39 -8.41
CA GLY A 329 -10.97 0.12 -7.73
C GLY A 329 -12.09 0.16 -6.71
N LEU A 330 -12.59 -1.03 -6.37
CA LEU A 330 -13.59 -1.19 -5.32
C LEU A 330 -12.86 -1.18 -3.97
N VAL A 331 -13.10 -0.17 -3.16
CA VAL A 331 -12.53 -0.09 -1.81
C VAL A 331 -13.31 -1.00 -0.88
N SER A 332 -14.62 -0.85 -0.83
CA SER A 332 -15.46 -1.65 0.06
C SER A 332 -16.66 -2.23 -0.70
N HIS A 333 -16.81 -3.54 -0.64
CA HIS A 333 -18.02 -4.25 -1.02
C HIS A 333 -18.78 -4.61 0.25
N LYS A 334 -19.81 -3.83 0.60
CA LYS A 334 -20.59 -4.06 1.81
C LYS A 334 -22.01 -4.54 1.48
N LYS A 335 -22.42 -5.65 2.07
CA LYS A 335 -23.80 -6.17 2.06
C LYS A 335 -24.31 -6.28 3.49
N ILE A 336 -25.42 -5.61 3.79
CA ILE A 336 -26.11 -5.69 5.08
C ILE A 336 -27.49 -6.27 4.83
N LEU A 337 -27.79 -7.40 5.44
CA LEU A 337 -29.10 -8.02 5.41
C LEU A 337 -29.83 -7.73 6.72
N GLU A 338 -30.92 -7.00 6.61
CA GLU A 338 -31.82 -6.67 7.71
C GLU A 338 -33.05 -7.59 7.61
N ILE A 339 -33.12 -8.57 8.51
CA ILE A 339 -34.16 -9.59 8.54
C ILE A 339 -35.19 -9.20 9.59
N LYS A 340 -36.45 -9.14 9.15
CA LYS A 340 -37.64 -8.98 9.99
C LYS A 340 -38.63 -10.10 9.65
N SER A 341 -39.57 -10.36 10.54
CA SER A 341 -40.72 -11.25 10.35
C SER A 341 -41.53 -10.90 9.09
N THR A 342 -41.59 -9.61 8.74
CA THR A 342 -42.32 -9.13 7.55
C THR A 342 -41.55 -9.27 6.24
N GLY A 343 -40.24 -9.53 6.28
CA GLY A 343 -39.40 -9.62 5.07
C GLY A 343 -37.92 -9.36 5.31
N ILE A 344 -37.13 -9.48 4.24
CA ILE A 344 -35.69 -9.21 4.23
C ILE A 344 -35.43 -7.92 3.47
N GLU A 345 -34.55 -7.08 4.02
CA GLU A 345 -34.05 -5.90 3.34
C GLU A 345 -32.53 -6.00 3.17
N LEU A 346 -32.07 -6.11 1.93
CA LEU A 346 -30.65 -6.06 1.56
C LEU A 346 -30.26 -4.61 1.30
N ILE A 347 -29.24 -4.15 2.00
CA ILE A 347 -28.56 -2.89 1.76
C ILE A 347 -27.18 -3.23 1.20
N TYR A 348 -27.03 -3.06 -0.10
CA TYR A 348 -25.73 -3.12 -0.76
C TYR A 348 -25.09 -1.74 -0.77
N GLN A 349 -23.78 -1.69 -0.56
CA GLN A 349 -22.97 -0.48 -0.56
C GLN A 349 -21.60 -0.77 -1.17
N GLY A 350 -21.38 -0.33 -2.41
CA GLY A 350 -20.10 -0.32 -3.09
C GLY A 350 -19.40 1.03 -2.94
N THR A 351 -18.17 1.05 -2.44
CA THR A 351 -17.35 2.28 -2.37
C THR A 351 -16.22 2.20 -3.38
N TYR A 352 -16.19 3.11 -4.35
CA TYR A 352 -15.17 3.16 -5.40
C TYR A 352 -14.24 4.34 -5.18
N SER A 353 -12.95 4.13 -5.39
CA SER A 353 -11.96 5.21 -5.43
C SER A 353 -11.29 5.26 -6.80
N PHE A 354 -11.16 6.48 -7.33
CA PHE A 354 -10.55 6.77 -8.61
C PHE A 354 -9.12 7.32 -8.40
N TYR A 355 -8.15 6.74 -9.09
CA TYR A 355 -6.72 7.04 -8.99
C TYR A 355 -6.15 7.69 -10.26
N GLN A 356 -6.92 7.69 -11.36
CA GLN A 356 -6.64 8.36 -12.62
C GLN A 356 -7.83 9.24 -13.02
N ASN A 357 -7.64 10.11 -14.00
CA ASN A 357 -8.68 11.01 -14.52
C ASN A 357 -9.46 10.34 -15.67
N ASP A 358 -10.51 11.02 -16.12
CA ASP A 358 -11.20 10.78 -17.40
C ASP A 358 -12.01 9.47 -17.46
N PHE A 359 -12.58 9.02 -16.33
CA PHE A 359 -13.52 7.90 -16.34
C PHE A 359 -14.96 8.40 -16.54
N SER A 360 -15.52 8.14 -17.72
CA SER A 360 -16.89 8.55 -18.07
C SER A 360 -17.97 7.55 -17.64
N LEU A 361 -17.59 6.30 -17.37
CA LEU A 361 -18.51 5.21 -17.05
C LEU A 361 -17.90 4.29 -16.00
N LEU A 362 -18.64 4.04 -14.93
CA LEU A 362 -18.37 2.97 -13.99
C LEU A 362 -19.40 1.87 -14.19
N GLN A 363 -18.94 0.65 -14.43
CA GLN A 363 -19.80 -0.54 -14.42
C GLN A 363 -19.59 -1.28 -13.11
N ASP A 364 -20.63 -1.46 -12.31
CA ASP A 364 -20.66 -2.31 -11.12
C ASP A 364 -21.42 -3.60 -11.43
N ASP A 365 -20.75 -4.73 -11.30
CA ASP A 365 -21.27 -6.06 -11.58
C ASP A 365 -21.16 -7.00 -10.37
N ASN A 366 -20.95 -6.44 -9.18
CA ASN A 366 -20.67 -7.21 -7.97
C ASN A 366 -21.94 -7.68 -7.24
N LEU A 367 -23.09 -7.11 -7.57
CA LEU A 367 -24.33 -7.43 -6.90
C LEU A 367 -24.97 -8.67 -7.54
N ILE A 368 -25.06 -9.73 -6.75
CA ILE A 368 -25.81 -10.94 -7.05
C ILE A 368 -26.93 -11.05 -6.04
N ILE A 369 -28.14 -11.39 -6.51
CA ILE A 369 -29.34 -11.46 -5.68
C ILE A 369 -30.13 -12.72 -6.03
N GLN A 370 -30.77 -13.32 -5.04
CA GLN A 370 -31.69 -14.43 -5.22
C GLN A 370 -33.05 -13.97 -5.83
N ASP A 371 -33.61 -14.75 -6.75
CA ASP A 371 -34.78 -14.42 -7.57
C ASP A 371 -36.08 -14.30 -6.74
N ALA A 372 -36.30 -13.13 -6.12
CA ALA A 372 -37.51 -12.79 -5.34
C ALA A 372 -37.64 -11.27 -5.00
N ALA A 373 -36.91 -10.36 -5.66
CA ALA A 373 -36.92 -8.94 -5.31
C ALA A 373 -38.29 -8.31 -5.59
N LYS A 374 -38.90 -7.69 -4.57
CA LYS A 374 -40.21 -7.01 -4.68
C LYS A 374 -40.08 -5.54 -5.04
N THR A 375 -39.20 -4.85 -4.33
CA THR A 375 -39.02 -3.41 -4.45
C THR A 375 -37.55 -3.08 -4.45
N TRP A 376 -37.19 -2.09 -5.26
CA TRP A 376 -35.83 -1.68 -5.50
C TRP A 376 -35.71 -0.16 -5.34
N ARG A 377 -34.68 0.30 -4.63
CA ARG A 377 -34.34 1.71 -4.52
C ARG A 377 -32.83 1.89 -4.61
N ASN A 378 -32.40 2.76 -5.52
CA ASN A 378 -31.00 3.17 -5.65
C ASN A 378 -30.76 4.51 -4.94
N GLU A 379 -29.64 4.63 -4.24
CA GLU A 379 -29.15 5.85 -3.61
C GLU A 379 -27.67 6.02 -3.98
N ASP A 380 -27.38 6.90 -4.93
CA ASP A 380 -26.01 7.17 -5.39
C ASP A 380 -25.49 8.49 -4.84
N LYS A 381 -24.29 8.47 -4.24
CA LYS A 381 -23.69 9.66 -3.63
C LYS A 381 -22.18 9.74 -3.86
N ILE A 382 -21.67 10.84 -4.42
CA ILE A 382 -20.24 11.17 -4.32
C ILE A 382 -20.00 11.58 -2.88
N ILE A 383 -19.16 10.83 -2.15
CA ILE A 383 -18.78 11.23 -0.79
C ILE A 383 -17.74 12.35 -0.86
N ARG A 384 -16.84 12.29 -1.84
CA ARG A 384 -15.73 13.22 -1.95
C ARG A 384 -15.29 13.43 -3.39
N ARG A 385 -14.99 14.69 -3.73
CA ARG A 385 -14.22 15.11 -4.91
C ARG A 385 -13.01 15.91 -4.45
N GLU A 386 -11.87 15.75 -5.11
CA GLU A 386 -10.62 16.44 -4.72
C GLU A 386 -10.71 17.96 -4.96
N ASN A 387 -11.47 18.38 -5.98
CA ASN A 387 -11.78 19.77 -6.30
C ASN A 387 -13.15 20.17 -5.69
N GLU A 388 -13.13 20.85 -4.53
CA GLU A 388 -14.29 21.05 -3.63
C GLU A 388 -15.53 21.79 -4.24
N ASN A 389 -16.70 21.50 -3.65
CA ASN A 389 -18.05 22.14 -3.74
C ASN A 389 -19.18 21.50 -4.58
N ALA A 390 -19.10 20.26 -5.04
CA ALA A 390 -20.20 19.68 -5.81
C ALA A 390 -21.01 18.60 -5.05
N ASN A 391 -22.19 18.98 -4.54
CA ASN A 391 -23.34 18.08 -4.55
C ASN A 391 -23.69 17.82 -6.02
N MET A 392 -23.02 16.88 -6.69
CA MET A 392 -23.46 16.47 -8.02
C MET A 392 -24.65 15.51 -7.86
N GLU A 393 -25.76 15.88 -8.47
CA GLU A 393 -26.80 14.92 -8.82
C GLU A 393 -26.22 13.97 -9.87
N PHE A 394 -26.41 12.67 -9.69
CA PHE A 394 -26.11 11.70 -10.74
C PHE A 394 -27.29 11.59 -11.70
N LEU A 395 -26.98 11.37 -12.96
CA LEU A 395 -27.91 10.68 -13.83
C LEU A 395 -27.68 9.19 -13.59
N SER A 396 -28.45 8.58 -12.69
CA SER A 396 -28.72 7.16 -12.91
C SER A 396 -29.38 7.08 -14.28
N LEU A 397 -28.77 6.40 -15.25
CA LEU A 397 -29.48 6.04 -16.48
C LEU A 397 -30.84 5.51 -16.04
N SER A 398 -31.91 6.13 -16.56
CA SER A 398 -33.25 6.15 -15.96
C SER A 398 -33.74 4.78 -15.47
N GLU A 399 -34.74 4.74 -14.59
CA GLU A 399 -35.46 3.48 -14.24
C GLU A 399 -35.92 2.67 -15.48
N GLN A 400 -35.98 3.28 -16.67
CA GLN A 400 -36.31 2.64 -17.94
C GLN A 400 -35.09 2.17 -18.77
N GLU A 401 -33.87 2.68 -18.49
CA GLU A 401 -32.59 2.29 -19.13
C GLU A 401 -31.64 1.56 -18.18
N GLN A 402 -32.01 1.36 -16.90
CA GLN A 402 -31.58 0.17 -16.16
C GLN A 402 -32.20 -1.06 -16.84
N VAL A 403 -31.80 -1.28 -18.09
CA VAL A 403 -32.03 -2.53 -18.78
C VAL A 403 -31.35 -3.54 -17.88
N ILE A 404 -32.16 -4.29 -17.16
CA ILE A 404 -31.82 -5.60 -16.67
C ILE A 404 -31.53 -6.39 -17.94
N HIS A 405 -30.33 -6.20 -18.51
CA HIS A 405 -29.71 -7.22 -19.29
C HIS A 405 -29.41 -8.29 -18.26
N ILE A 406 -30.40 -9.15 -18.00
CA ILE A 406 -30.11 -10.56 -17.79
C ILE A 406 -29.53 -10.97 -19.15
N GLU A 407 -28.26 -10.61 -19.37
CA GLU A 407 -27.45 -11.42 -20.24
C GLU A 407 -27.42 -12.76 -19.50
N GLU A 408 -28.19 -13.73 -20.01
CA GLU A 408 -27.79 -15.12 -19.97
C GLU A 408 -26.48 -15.23 -20.78
N GLU A 409 -25.46 -14.46 -20.41
CA GLU A 409 -24.11 -14.87 -20.70
C GLU A 409 -24.01 -16.23 -20.02
N THR A 410 -23.64 -17.22 -20.82
CA THR A 410 -23.13 -18.52 -20.36
C THR A 410 -21.78 -18.29 -19.68
N ASP A 411 -21.77 -17.38 -18.71
CA ASP A 411 -20.65 -17.06 -17.88
C ASP A 411 -20.34 -18.39 -17.17
N PRO A 412 -19.12 -18.94 -17.30
CA PRO A 412 -18.79 -20.31 -16.86
C PRO A 412 -18.79 -20.48 -15.33
N ILE A 413 -19.40 -19.54 -14.61
CA ILE A 413 -19.53 -19.52 -13.16
C ILE A 413 -20.91 -20.10 -12.84
N PRO A 414 -20.99 -21.24 -12.12
CA PRO A 414 -22.26 -21.78 -11.69
C PRO A 414 -22.78 -20.92 -10.53
N PHE A 415 -23.42 -19.80 -10.86
CA PHE A 415 -24.40 -19.24 -9.94
C PHE A 415 -25.45 -20.31 -9.69
N SER A 416 -26.01 -20.38 -8.48
CA SER A 416 -27.16 -21.26 -8.30
C SER A 416 -28.26 -20.80 -9.26
N ASP A 417 -29.04 -21.72 -9.85
CA ASP A 417 -30.12 -21.40 -10.81
C ASP A 417 -31.14 -20.35 -10.30
N LYS A 418 -31.07 -19.99 -9.01
CA LYS A 418 -31.91 -19.01 -8.32
C LYS A 418 -31.27 -17.63 -8.16
N CYS A 419 -30.05 -17.40 -8.64
CA CYS A 419 -29.36 -16.11 -8.49
C CYS A 419 -29.33 -15.35 -9.81
N LYS A 420 -29.60 -14.04 -9.76
CA LYS A 420 -29.43 -13.11 -10.89
C LYS A 420 -28.31 -12.13 -10.56
N LYS A 421 -27.42 -11.91 -11.53
CA LYS A 421 -26.35 -10.90 -11.46
C LYS A 421 -26.91 -9.57 -11.96
N PHE A 422 -26.65 -8.50 -11.21
CA PHE A 422 -27.08 -7.15 -11.54
C PHE A 422 -25.88 -6.33 -11.97
N VAL A 423 -25.99 -5.73 -13.16
CA VAL A 423 -24.97 -4.85 -13.71
C VAL A 423 -25.50 -3.42 -13.69
N THR A 424 -24.94 -2.58 -12.83
CA THR A 424 -25.29 -1.17 -12.73
C THR A 424 -24.25 -0.33 -13.46
N LYS A 425 -24.68 0.50 -14.40
CA LYS A 425 -23.83 1.45 -15.11
C LYS A 425 -24.06 2.86 -14.55
N LEU A 426 -23.01 3.46 -14.00
CA LEU A 426 -23.03 4.76 -13.34
C LEU A 426 -22.23 5.78 -14.16
N ARG A 427 -22.84 6.93 -14.43
CA ARG A 427 -22.22 8.04 -15.15
C ARG A 427 -22.45 9.35 -14.40
N PRO A 428 -21.42 10.18 -14.18
CA PRO A 428 -21.62 11.52 -13.63
C PRO A 428 -22.45 12.39 -14.59
N LYS A 429 -23.33 13.24 -14.04
CA LYS A 429 -24.18 14.15 -14.84
C LYS A 429 -23.35 15.23 -15.55
N ILE A 430 -22.24 15.65 -14.93
CA ILE A 430 -21.35 16.69 -15.44
C ILE A 430 -19.90 16.21 -15.30
N GLY A 431 -19.16 16.25 -16.42
CA GLY A 431 -17.75 15.85 -16.47
C GLY A 431 -17.54 14.33 -16.37
N ASP A 432 -16.33 13.94 -16.02
CA ASP A 432 -15.91 12.56 -15.78
C ASP A 432 -15.53 12.38 -14.30
N PHE A 433 -15.32 11.14 -13.85
CA PHE A 433 -14.68 10.91 -12.55
C PHE A 433 -13.20 11.29 -12.63
N GLU A 434 -12.77 12.09 -11.66
CA GLU A 434 -11.40 12.58 -11.56
C GLU A 434 -10.60 11.76 -10.54
N LYS A 435 -9.27 11.86 -10.61
CA LYS A 435 -8.41 11.31 -9.58
C LYS A 435 -8.78 11.88 -8.22
N GLY A 436 -8.87 11.00 -7.22
CA GLY A 436 -9.23 11.35 -5.85
C GLY A 436 -10.73 11.36 -5.58
N ASP A 437 -11.58 11.20 -6.61
CA ASP A 437 -13.02 11.03 -6.43
C ASP A 437 -13.30 9.72 -5.68
N VAL A 438 -14.29 9.78 -4.77
CA VAL A 438 -14.82 8.61 -4.07
C VAL A 438 -16.33 8.56 -4.25
N LEU A 439 -16.77 7.50 -4.91
CA LEU A 439 -18.18 7.21 -5.16
C LEU A 439 -18.70 6.20 -4.15
N LEU A 440 -19.82 6.53 -3.51
CA LEU A 440 -20.62 5.60 -2.75
C LEU A 440 -21.86 5.24 -3.56
N HIS A 441 -21.90 3.99 -4.00
CA HIS A 441 -23.04 3.40 -4.65
C HIS A 441 -23.81 2.60 -3.61
N ARG A 442 -25.07 2.95 -3.32
CA ARG A 442 -25.90 2.25 -2.35
C ARG A 442 -27.19 1.79 -3.01
N GLN A 443 -27.57 0.54 -2.75
CA GLN A 443 -28.81 -0.02 -3.24
C GLN A 443 -29.55 -0.68 -2.10
N LYS A 444 -30.85 -0.45 -2.02
CA LYS A 444 -31.74 -0.99 -1.01
C LYS A 444 -32.80 -1.83 -1.70
N ILE A 445 -32.85 -3.11 -1.36
CA ILE A 445 -33.65 -4.09 -2.06
C ILE A 445 -34.43 -4.88 -1.03
N SER A 446 -35.75 -5.02 -1.23
CA SER A 446 -36.62 -5.73 -0.30
C SER A 446 -37.16 -7.02 -0.91
N PHE A 447 -37.18 -8.08 -0.11
CA PHE A 447 -37.61 -9.42 -0.47
C PHE A 447 -38.67 -9.92 0.49
N ASN A 448 -39.53 -10.79 -0.02
CA ASN A 448 -40.32 -11.65 0.85
C ASN A 448 -39.46 -12.75 1.45
N LEU A 449 -39.69 -13.05 2.72
CA LEU A 449 -39.17 -14.25 3.36
C LEU A 449 -40.01 -15.45 2.84
N SER A 450 -39.59 -16.08 1.74
CA SER A 450 -40.32 -17.21 1.15
C SER A 450 -39.80 -18.58 1.59
N ASN A 451 -38.58 -18.66 2.13
CA ASN A 451 -37.93 -19.90 2.54
C ASN A 451 -37.22 -19.73 3.89
N ASP A 452 -37.16 -20.80 4.67
CA ASP A 452 -36.39 -20.86 5.93
C ASP A 452 -34.87 -20.72 5.70
N GLU A 453 -34.39 -21.19 4.53
CA GLU A 453 -32.99 -21.14 4.15
C GLU A 453 -32.74 -19.98 3.18
N VAL A 454 -31.90 -19.05 3.61
CA VAL A 454 -31.51 -17.89 2.82
C VAL A 454 -30.07 -18.09 2.36
N MET A 455 -29.84 -17.80 1.08
CA MET A 455 -28.54 -17.89 0.44
C MET A 455 -28.24 -16.56 -0.26
N ASP A 456 -27.06 -16.00 0.03
CA ASP A 456 -26.55 -14.83 -0.67
C ASP A 456 -25.15 -15.13 -1.23
N GLN A 457 -24.75 -14.40 -2.26
CA GLN A 457 -23.48 -14.58 -2.93
C GLN A 457 -22.78 -13.23 -3.14
N ILE A 458 -21.47 -13.18 -2.91
CA ILE A 458 -20.61 -12.06 -3.31
C ILE A 458 -19.56 -12.60 -4.28
N PHE A 459 -19.54 -12.07 -5.49
CA PHE A 459 -18.49 -12.38 -6.47
C PHE A 459 -17.52 -11.21 -6.56
N VAL A 460 -16.24 -11.51 -6.48
CA VAL A 460 -15.16 -10.52 -6.53
C VAL A 460 -14.62 -10.44 -7.95
N SER A 461 -15.33 -9.73 -8.82
CA SER A 461 -14.94 -9.60 -10.24
C SER A 461 -13.71 -8.72 -10.46
N ARG A 462 -13.34 -7.94 -9.44
CA ARG A 462 -12.26 -6.93 -9.51
C ARG A 462 -11.52 -6.84 -8.19
N PRO A 463 -10.30 -6.30 -8.20
CA PRO A 463 -9.58 -6.02 -6.97
C PRO A 463 -10.45 -5.20 -6.02
N THR A 464 -10.64 -5.78 -4.84
CA THR A 464 -11.47 -5.22 -3.78
C THR A 464 -10.64 -5.14 -2.52
N LYS A 465 -10.67 -4.01 -1.79
CA LYS A 465 -9.89 -3.88 -0.56
C LYS A 465 -10.57 -4.56 0.63
N PHE A 466 -11.88 -4.42 0.75
CA PHE A 466 -12.67 -5.05 1.82
C PHE A 466 -13.97 -5.67 1.30
N ILE A 467 -14.32 -6.84 1.80
CA ILE A 467 -15.69 -7.35 1.79
C ILE A 467 -16.23 -7.26 3.20
N VAL A 468 -17.43 -6.69 3.35
CA VAL A 468 -18.17 -6.67 4.61
C VAL A 468 -19.54 -7.29 4.36
N PHE A 469 -19.81 -8.41 5.01
CA PHE A 469 -21.12 -9.05 4.98
C PHE A 469 -21.69 -9.10 6.39
N ARG A 470 -22.88 -8.53 6.58
CA ARG A 470 -23.49 -8.33 7.89
C ARG A 470 -24.94 -8.79 7.87
N ILE A 471 -25.33 -9.58 8.86
CA ILE A 471 -26.72 -10.00 9.09
C ILE A 471 -27.20 -9.37 10.39
N ARG A 472 -28.38 -8.75 10.35
CA ARG A 472 -29.10 -8.21 11.50
C ARG A 472 -30.50 -8.80 11.52
N ILE A 473 -30.88 -9.51 12.59
CA ILE A 473 -32.21 -10.07 12.77
C ILE A 473 -32.87 -9.35 13.95
N TYR A 474 -33.86 -8.51 13.66
CA TYR A 474 -34.45 -7.61 14.64
C TYR A 474 -35.52 -8.28 15.51
N ASP A 475 -36.25 -9.23 14.96
CA ASP A 475 -37.24 -10.01 15.70
C ASP A 475 -36.55 -11.16 16.45
N ASP A 476 -37.24 -11.76 17.43
CA ASP A 476 -36.74 -12.92 18.18
C ASP A 476 -37.16 -14.23 17.46
N PRO A 477 -36.30 -14.80 16.59
CA PRO A 477 -36.55 -16.09 15.97
C PRO A 477 -36.54 -17.22 17.01
N TYR A 478 -37.25 -18.30 16.70
CA TYR A 478 -37.21 -19.53 17.46
C TYR A 478 -35.82 -20.18 17.42
N SER A 479 -35.18 -20.16 16.24
CA SER A 479 -33.83 -20.67 16.04
C SER A 479 -33.07 -19.87 14.98
N VAL A 480 -31.75 -19.73 15.18
CA VAL A 480 -30.83 -19.12 14.23
C VAL A 480 -29.63 -20.05 14.05
N ASP A 481 -29.44 -20.55 12.84
CA ASP A 481 -28.28 -21.37 12.51
C ASP A 481 -27.00 -20.51 12.40
N LYS A 482 -25.84 -21.16 12.54
CA LYS A 482 -24.55 -20.49 12.25
C LYS A 482 -24.49 -20.05 10.79
N LEU A 483 -23.93 -18.87 10.54
CA LEU A 483 -23.64 -18.39 9.20
C LEU A 483 -22.51 -19.24 8.59
N LYS A 484 -22.83 -20.03 7.57
CA LYS A 484 -21.89 -20.84 6.82
C LYS A 484 -21.43 -20.07 5.59
N ILE A 485 -20.13 -19.92 5.43
CA ILE A 485 -19.51 -19.21 4.32
C ILE A 485 -18.68 -20.22 3.55
N ARG A 486 -18.95 -20.38 2.26
CA ARG A 486 -18.12 -21.16 1.35
C ARG A 486 -17.43 -20.22 0.38
N VAL A 487 -16.10 -20.23 0.41
CA VAL A 487 -15.28 -19.46 -0.55
C VAL A 487 -14.80 -20.41 -1.62
N THR A 488 -15.16 -20.14 -2.88
CA THR A 488 -14.69 -20.90 -4.05
C THR A 488 -13.81 -19.99 -4.90
N ARG A 489 -12.60 -20.46 -5.25
CA ARG A 489 -11.67 -19.72 -6.11
C ARG A 489 -11.69 -20.29 -7.52
N LYS A 490 -11.59 -19.41 -8.52
CA LYS A 490 -11.34 -19.78 -9.91
C LYS A 490 -9.88 -19.50 -10.22
N ASP A 491 -9.07 -20.54 -10.37
CA ASP A 491 -7.72 -20.40 -10.88
C ASP A 491 -7.78 -20.13 -12.39
N GLU A 492 -7.22 -19.01 -12.84
CA GLU A 492 -7.15 -18.64 -14.25
C GLU A 492 -6.19 -19.54 -15.05
N SER A 493 -5.27 -20.23 -14.38
CA SER A 493 -4.18 -20.99 -15.00
C SER A 493 -4.45 -22.49 -15.20
N VAL A 494 -5.58 -23.03 -14.71
CA VAL A 494 -5.88 -24.46 -14.82
C VAL A 494 -7.08 -24.66 -15.74
N SER A 495 -6.79 -25.10 -16.96
CA SER A 495 -7.79 -25.61 -17.90
C SER A 495 -8.54 -26.79 -17.28
N GLN A 496 -9.84 -26.60 -17.05
CA GLN A 496 -10.87 -27.61 -16.76
C GLN A 496 -10.74 -28.39 -15.42
N GLN A 497 -11.73 -28.15 -14.56
CA GLN A 497 -12.29 -28.98 -13.49
C GLN A 497 -11.51 -29.35 -12.21
N GLU A 498 -10.17 -29.41 -12.16
CA GLU A 498 -9.54 -30.24 -11.10
C GLU A 498 -8.95 -29.57 -9.84
N SER A 499 -9.04 -28.26 -9.60
CA SER A 499 -8.63 -27.72 -8.28
C SER A 499 -9.45 -26.53 -7.78
N ARG A 500 -10.73 -26.75 -7.47
CA ARG A 500 -11.49 -25.79 -6.66
C ARG A 500 -11.06 -25.94 -5.20
N THR A 501 -10.15 -25.09 -4.74
CA THR A 501 -9.92 -24.93 -3.30
C THR A 501 -11.17 -24.27 -2.70
N SER A 502 -11.86 -25.00 -1.82
CA SER A 502 -13.01 -24.46 -1.08
C SER A 502 -12.65 -24.30 0.39
N LYS A 503 -12.86 -23.10 0.93
CA LYS A 503 -12.70 -22.81 2.35
C LYS A 503 -14.09 -22.65 2.95
N ASN A 504 -14.42 -23.49 3.93
CA ASN A 504 -15.65 -23.36 4.71
C ASN A 504 -15.35 -22.62 6.01
N ILE A 505 -16.06 -21.53 6.27
CA ILE A 505 -15.95 -20.73 7.48
C ILE A 505 -17.33 -20.73 8.14
N SER A 506 -17.39 -20.90 9.47
CA SER A 506 -18.64 -20.79 10.23
C SER A 506 -18.56 -19.65 11.22
N ILE A 507 -19.53 -18.74 11.20
CA ILE A 507 -19.60 -17.60 12.10
C ILE A 507 -20.84 -17.75 12.99
N GLU A 508 -20.65 -17.54 14.29
CA GLU A 508 -21.76 -17.57 15.25
C GLU A 508 -22.54 -16.25 15.16
N ILE A 509 -23.86 -16.37 15.00
CA ILE A 509 -24.78 -15.24 15.09
C ILE A 509 -25.15 -15.08 16.57
N LYS A 510 -24.90 -13.91 17.15
CA LYS A 510 -25.09 -13.64 18.59
C LYS A 510 -25.97 -12.44 18.82
N LYS A 511 -26.71 -12.43 19.94
CA LYS A 511 -27.49 -11.26 20.37
C LYS A 511 -26.52 -10.16 20.82
N ASN A 512 -26.65 -8.97 20.25
CA ASN A 512 -25.83 -7.82 20.63
C ASN A 512 -26.42 -7.11 21.87
N GLU A 513 -25.75 -6.05 22.34
CA GLU A 513 -26.20 -5.22 23.48
C GLU A 513 -27.57 -4.56 23.24
N GLN A 514 -27.94 -4.34 21.98
CA GLN A 514 -29.23 -3.75 21.59
C GLN A 514 -30.36 -4.78 21.48
N GLY A 515 -30.07 -6.06 21.74
CA GLY A 515 -31.08 -7.12 21.77
C GLY A 515 -31.48 -7.67 20.42
N TYR A 516 -30.74 -7.45 19.34
CA TYR A 516 -30.96 -8.11 18.05
C TYR A 516 -29.86 -9.12 17.73
N TRP A 517 -30.14 -10.12 16.90
CA TRP A 517 -29.14 -11.10 16.49
C TRP A 517 -28.25 -10.55 15.38
N PHE A 518 -26.95 -10.75 15.53
CA PHE A 518 -25.92 -10.14 14.69
C PHE A 518 -24.86 -11.17 14.30
N GLY A 519 -24.54 -11.22 13.00
CA GLY A 519 -23.42 -11.97 12.45
C GLY A 519 -22.67 -11.12 11.44
N GLU A 520 -21.35 -11.21 11.44
CA GLU A 520 -20.52 -10.38 10.57
C GLU A 520 -19.31 -11.15 10.05
N PHE A 521 -19.02 -10.94 8.78
CA PHE A 521 -17.85 -11.43 8.08
C PHE A 521 -17.14 -10.26 7.43
N ILE A 522 -15.82 -10.18 7.63
CA ILE A 522 -14.96 -9.23 6.96
C ILE A 522 -13.75 -9.97 6.41
N GLU A 523 -13.43 -9.72 5.14
CA GLU A 523 -12.18 -10.19 4.53
C GLU A 523 -11.43 -9.02 3.87
N PHE A 524 -10.12 -8.98 4.11
CA PHE A 524 -9.20 -8.02 3.54
C PHE A 524 -8.59 -8.57 2.25
N TYR A 525 -8.54 -7.73 1.22
CA TYR A 525 -7.96 -8.05 -0.07
C TYR A 525 -8.38 -9.44 -0.57
N PRO A 526 -9.70 -9.70 -0.68
CA PRO A 526 -10.20 -10.93 -1.27
C PRO A 526 -9.57 -11.14 -2.65
N GLN A 527 -9.35 -12.41 -3.00
CA GLN A 527 -8.80 -12.74 -4.31
C GLN A 527 -9.79 -12.39 -5.41
N VAL A 528 -9.31 -11.81 -6.50
CA VAL A 528 -10.12 -11.63 -7.71
C VAL A 528 -10.57 -13.00 -8.22
N ASN A 529 -11.77 -13.05 -8.79
CA ASN A 529 -12.45 -14.27 -9.25
C ASN A 529 -12.79 -15.27 -8.12
N SER A 530 -12.96 -14.78 -6.90
CA SER A 530 -13.50 -15.58 -5.79
C SER A 530 -15.01 -15.37 -5.65
N LEU A 531 -15.73 -16.46 -5.36
CA LEU A 531 -17.15 -16.48 -5.04
C LEU A 531 -17.33 -16.84 -3.57
N TYR A 532 -17.97 -15.95 -2.83
CA TYR A 532 -18.37 -16.13 -1.44
C TYR A 532 -19.84 -16.49 -1.39
N GLU A 533 -20.17 -17.70 -0.96
CA GLU A 533 -21.53 -18.14 -0.72
C GLU A 533 -21.84 -18.08 0.78
N PHE A 534 -22.84 -17.28 1.15
CA PHE A 534 -23.33 -17.14 2.51
C PHE A 534 -24.64 -17.91 2.65
N LYS A 535 -24.68 -18.86 3.60
CA LYS A 535 -25.86 -19.69 3.88
C LYS A 535 -26.19 -19.64 5.36
N TRP A 536 -27.46 -19.39 5.67
CA TRP A 536 -27.97 -19.43 7.04
C TRP A 536 -29.46 -19.78 7.02
N ARG A 537 -29.98 -20.13 8.19
CA ARG A 537 -31.39 -20.48 8.39
C ARG A 537 -31.92 -19.73 9.59
N VAL A 538 -33.13 -19.20 9.46
CA VAL A 538 -33.85 -18.49 10.52
C VAL A 538 -35.26 -19.06 10.58
N GLN A 539 -35.69 -19.53 11.74
CA GLN A 539 -37.05 -20.04 11.93
C GLN A 539 -37.81 -19.10 12.87
N TYR A 540 -38.98 -18.64 12.44
CA TYR A 540 -39.93 -17.89 13.27
C TYR A 540 -41.05 -18.82 13.73
N ASN A 541 -41.67 -18.53 14.88
CA ASN A 541 -42.90 -19.21 15.27
C ASN A 541 -44.01 -18.83 14.28
N SER A 542 -44.58 -19.83 13.60
CA SER A 542 -45.70 -19.69 12.66
C SER A 542 -47.00 -19.30 13.35
#